data_AF-A0A9E5R1G7-F1
#
_entry.id   AF-A0A9E5R1G7-F1
#
_cell.length_a   1.000
_cell.length_b   1.000
_cell.length_c   1.000
_cell.angle_alpha   90.00
_cell.angle_beta   90.00
_cell.angle_gamma   90.00
#
_symmetry.space_group_name_H-M   'P 1'
#
loop_
_entity.id
_entity.type
_entity.pdbx_description
1 polymer ?
#
loop_
_entity_poly.entity_id
_entity_poly.type
_entity_poly.pdbx_seq_one_letter_code
_entity_poly.pdbx_strand_id
1 'polypeptide(L)'
;MHFLKYLLCLLGGLCLFACGSSSDYVPKPLGHNRIDLPPAQYQALREKHPYFFEYSREAYIRPDSSSIAEPHWIHIIYPRFKADVQITYKSVKKDPQFFAEFVDDAHKLINKHMVKATAIEETVIQTPSGKTAAVYELEGEVPSQFQFYISDSTRHFLRGALYFRTATKNDSLAPIIDYIKKDIIHLLNTTRWSGESR
;
A
#
# COMPACT_ATOMS: atom_id res chain seq x y z
N MET A 1 -41.48 18.62 65.51
CA MET A 1 -40.49 17.53 65.45
C MET A 1 -40.85 16.36 64.52
N HIS A 2 -42.06 16.29 63.95
CA HIS A 2 -42.45 15.27 62.96
C HIS A 2 -42.16 15.69 61.50
N PHE A 3 -42.23 16.98 61.18
CA PHE A 3 -42.02 17.50 59.81
C PHE A 3 -40.59 17.28 59.29
N LEU A 4 -39.57 17.38 60.17
CA LEU A 4 -38.16 17.16 59.82
C LEU A 4 -37.83 15.68 59.51
N LYS A 5 -38.58 14.74 60.09
CA LYS A 5 -38.44 13.29 59.81
C LYS A 5 -38.99 12.93 58.42
N TYR A 6 -40.09 13.55 58.01
CA TYR A 6 -40.65 13.34 56.68
C TYR A 6 -39.79 13.98 55.58
N LEU A 7 -39.14 15.12 55.85
CA LEU A 7 -38.19 15.74 54.93
C LEU A 7 -36.92 14.88 54.74
N LEU A 8 -36.42 14.23 55.80
CA LEU A 8 -35.29 13.30 55.70
C LEU A 8 -35.66 12.00 54.95
N CYS A 9 -36.89 11.50 55.11
CA CYS A 9 -37.39 10.36 54.34
C CYS A 9 -37.61 10.69 52.85
N LEU A 10 -38.05 11.92 52.54
CA LEU A 10 -38.24 12.37 51.15
C LEU A 10 -36.89 12.57 50.43
N LEU A 11 -35.85 13.02 51.14
CA LEU A 11 -34.48 13.14 50.61
C LEU A 11 -33.80 11.78 50.41
N GLY A 12 -34.11 10.78 51.26
CA GLY A 12 -33.59 9.42 51.12
C GLY A 12 -34.17 8.64 49.94
N GLY A 13 -35.41 8.95 49.52
CA GLY A 13 -36.06 8.30 48.38
C GLY A 13 -35.59 8.78 47.01
N LEU A 14 -34.99 9.97 46.91
CA LEU A 14 -34.59 10.56 45.63
C LEU A 14 -33.21 10.07 45.13
N CYS A 15 -32.42 9.40 45.98
CA CYS A 15 -31.07 8.93 45.63
C CYS A 15 -31.04 7.56 44.92
N LEU A 16 -32.18 6.91 44.65
CA LEU A 16 -32.22 5.58 44.04
C LEU A 16 -32.44 5.57 42.51
N PHE A 17 -32.54 6.73 41.86
CA PHE A 17 -32.74 6.83 40.40
C PHE A 17 -31.49 7.23 39.60
N ALA A 18 -30.32 7.31 40.22
CA ALA A 18 -29.09 7.79 39.57
C ALA A 18 -28.15 6.69 39.04
N CYS A 19 -28.63 5.47 38.82
CA CYS A 19 -27.87 4.44 38.11
C CYS A 19 -28.44 4.23 36.71
N GLY A 20 -28.38 5.28 35.89
CA GLY A 20 -28.42 5.11 34.44
C GLY A 20 -27.07 4.54 34.03
N SER A 21 -26.99 3.21 33.88
CA SER A 21 -25.86 2.55 33.26
C SER A 21 -25.74 3.07 31.83
N SER A 22 -24.92 4.09 31.62
CA SER A 22 -24.37 4.38 30.30
C SER A 22 -23.54 3.16 29.94
N SER A 23 -24.16 2.21 29.26
CA SER A 23 -23.41 1.22 28.50
C SER A 23 -22.59 2.04 27.53
N ASP A 24 -21.31 2.24 27.85
CA ASP A 24 -20.30 2.68 26.89
C ASP A 24 -20.29 1.62 25.81
N TYR A 25 -21.18 1.80 24.84
CA TYR A 25 -21.32 0.95 23.68
C TYR A 25 -20.09 1.24 22.83
N VAL A 26 -19.01 0.50 23.10
CA VAL A 26 -17.87 0.41 22.21
C VAL A 26 -18.36 -0.35 20.98
N PRO A 27 -18.48 0.30 19.80
CA PRO A 27 -18.92 -0.39 18.60
C PRO A 27 -17.97 -1.55 18.35
N LYS A 28 -18.51 -2.76 18.11
CA LYS A 28 -17.68 -3.88 17.69
C LYS A 28 -16.91 -3.46 16.43
N PRO A 29 -15.60 -3.74 16.35
CA PRO A 29 -14.84 -3.44 15.14
C PRO A 29 -15.55 -4.08 13.95
N LEU A 30 -15.74 -3.30 12.88
CA LEU A 30 -16.39 -3.79 11.67
C LEU A 30 -15.57 -4.98 11.15
N GLY A 31 -16.16 -6.16 11.20
CA GLY A 31 -15.55 -7.35 10.61
C GLY A 31 -15.57 -7.19 9.09
N HIS A 32 -14.38 -7.07 8.48
CA HIS A 32 -14.24 -7.10 7.03
C HIS A 32 -14.83 -8.40 6.48
N ASN A 33 -15.37 -8.37 5.26
CA ASN A 33 -15.77 -9.58 4.57
C ASN A 33 -14.59 -10.56 4.56
N ARG A 34 -14.82 -11.82 4.95
CA ARG A 34 -13.81 -12.87 4.83
C ARG A 34 -13.54 -13.10 3.35
N ILE A 35 -12.39 -12.63 2.88
CA ILE A 35 -11.90 -12.86 1.52
C ILE A 35 -10.94 -14.03 1.60
N ASP A 36 -11.28 -15.14 0.94
CA ASP A 36 -10.37 -16.28 0.82
C ASP A 36 -9.26 -15.91 -0.19
N LEU A 37 -8.08 -15.60 0.34
CA LEU A 37 -6.90 -15.25 -0.44
C LEU A 37 -6.14 -16.52 -0.85
N PRO A 38 -5.70 -16.62 -2.10
CA PRO A 38 -4.87 -17.74 -2.56
C PRO A 38 -3.53 -17.79 -1.82
N PRO A 39 -2.86 -18.94 -1.74
CA PRO A 39 -1.53 -19.02 -1.17
C PRO A 39 -0.52 -18.26 -2.03
N ALA A 40 0.43 -17.58 -1.39
CA ALA A 40 1.53 -16.89 -2.06
C ALA A 40 2.39 -17.88 -2.86
N GLN A 41 2.36 -17.74 -4.18
CA GLN A 41 3.19 -18.51 -5.10
C GLN A 41 3.74 -17.59 -6.18
N TYR A 42 5.02 -17.76 -6.50
CA TYR A 42 5.74 -16.85 -7.36
C TYR A 42 6.24 -17.53 -8.64
N GLN A 43 6.48 -16.72 -9.66
CA GLN A 43 7.09 -17.11 -10.92
C GLN A 43 8.03 -16.01 -11.43
N ALA A 44 9.11 -16.40 -12.09
CA ALA A 44 10.07 -15.46 -12.65
C ALA A 44 9.52 -14.73 -13.88
N LEU A 45 9.85 -13.44 -14.00
CA LEU A 45 9.68 -12.66 -15.22
C LEU A 45 10.53 -13.25 -16.35
N ARG A 46 9.91 -13.62 -17.47
CA ARG A 46 10.58 -14.32 -18.59
C ARG A 46 10.91 -13.39 -19.74
N GLU A 47 10.20 -12.27 -19.84
CA GLU A 47 10.37 -11.24 -20.83
C GLU A 47 11.75 -10.57 -20.70
N LYS A 48 12.31 -10.10 -21.81
CA LYS A 48 13.63 -9.46 -21.83
C LYS A 48 13.53 -8.01 -21.38
N HIS A 49 13.92 -7.74 -20.14
CA HIS A 49 14.00 -6.41 -19.54
C HIS A 49 15.39 -6.16 -18.95
N PRO A 50 15.76 -4.88 -18.68
CA PRO A 50 16.97 -4.53 -17.93
C PRO A 50 16.87 -4.91 -16.43
N TYR A 51 15.76 -5.53 -16.03
CA TYR A 51 15.48 -6.02 -14.70
C TYR A 51 14.86 -7.43 -14.76
N PHE A 52 15.04 -8.18 -13.69
CA PHE A 52 14.40 -9.47 -13.45
C PHE A 52 13.85 -9.46 -12.03
N PHE A 53 12.68 -10.07 -11.82
CA PHE A 53 12.11 -10.29 -10.50
C PHE A 53 11.14 -11.46 -10.57
N GLU A 54 10.69 -11.93 -9.41
CA GLU A 54 9.56 -12.84 -9.31
C GLU A 54 8.28 -12.07 -9.00
N TYR A 55 7.16 -12.55 -9.53
CA TYR A 55 5.83 -11.99 -9.30
C TYR A 55 4.79 -13.08 -9.06
N SER A 56 3.64 -12.69 -8.53
CA SER A 56 2.56 -13.61 -8.14
C SER A 56 2.04 -14.44 -9.31
N ARG A 57 1.79 -15.73 -9.08
CA ARG A 57 1.11 -16.62 -10.05
C ARG A 57 -0.37 -16.27 -10.26
N GLU A 58 -0.94 -15.46 -9.37
CA GLU A 58 -2.28 -14.90 -9.52
C GLU A 58 -2.34 -13.69 -10.47
N ALA A 59 -1.18 -13.28 -11.00
CA ALA A 59 -1.04 -12.15 -11.90
C ALA A 59 -0.47 -12.56 -13.26
N TYR A 60 -0.67 -11.69 -14.25
CA TYR A 60 0.00 -11.77 -15.54
C TYR A 60 0.59 -10.41 -15.94
N ILE A 61 1.60 -10.45 -16.81
CA ILE A 61 2.31 -9.27 -17.29
C ILE A 61 1.69 -8.75 -18.57
N ARG A 62 1.62 -7.43 -18.71
CA ARG A 62 1.28 -6.76 -19.96
C ARG A 62 2.19 -5.55 -20.17
N PRO A 63 2.71 -5.31 -21.38
CA PRO A 63 3.37 -4.03 -21.69
C PRO A 63 2.44 -2.84 -21.44
N ASP A 64 3.00 -1.73 -20.94
CA ASP A 64 2.27 -0.47 -20.89
C ASP A 64 2.00 0.02 -22.32
N SER A 65 0.72 0.27 -22.62
CA SER A 65 0.26 0.68 -23.96
C SER A 65 -0.20 2.13 -24.01
N SER A 66 0.10 2.93 -22.97
CA SER A 66 -0.20 4.37 -22.96
C SER A 66 0.66 5.12 -24.00
N SER A 67 0.16 6.26 -24.48
CA SER A 67 0.88 7.08 -25.46
C SER A 67 2.20 7.66 -24.95
N ILE A 68 2.38 7.68 -23.63
CA ILE A 68 3.58 8.15 -22.94
C ILE A 68 4.49 7.01 -22.48
N ALA A 69 4.14 5.76 -22.77
CA ALA A 69 4.89 4.60 -22.31
C ALA A 69 6.31 4.59 -22.90
N GLU A 70 7.30 4.45 -22.03
CA GLU A 70 8.69 4.22 -22.44
C GLU A 70 9.00 2.71 -22.51
N PRO A 71 10.08 2.30 -23.20
CA PRO A 71 10.51 0.91 -23.21
C PRO A 71 10.66 0.31 -21.81
N HIS A 72 10.28 -0.96 -21.68
CA HIS A 72 10.34 -1.73 -20.43
C HIS A 72 9.35 -1.30 -19.35
N TRP A 73 8.33 -0.52 -19.68
CA TRP A 73 7.20 -0.29 -18.79
C TRP A 73 6.17 -1.41 -18.95
N ILE A 74 5.68 -1.92 -17.82
CA ILE A 74 4.76 -3.06 -17.77
C ILE A 74 3.72 -2.88 -16.66
N HIS A 75 2.62 -3.61 -16.75
CA HIS A 75 1.65 -3.80 -15.67
C HIS A 75 1.68 -5.25 -15.21
N ILE A 76 1.72 -5.45 -13.89
CA ILE A 76 1.46 -6.72 -13.22
C ILE A 76 -0.02 -6.72 -12.84
N ILE A 77 -0.85 -7.43 -13.61
CA ILE A 77 -2.31 -7.36 -13.49
C ILE A 77 -2.81 -8.51 -12.64
N TYR A 78 -3.58 -8.20 -11.59
CA TYR A 78 -4.27 -9.15 -10.71
C TYR A 78 -5.78 -9.16 -11.03
N PRO A 79 -6.28 -10.05 -11.89
CA PRO A 79 -7.64 -9.98 -12.40
C PRO A 79 -8.68 -10.21 -11.31
N ARG A 80 -8.42 -11.18 -10.41
CA ARG A 80 -9.28 -11.52 -9.27
C ARG A 80 -9.51 -10.33 -8.35
N PHE A 81 -8.49 -9.48 -8.20
CA PHE A 81 -8.50 -8.33 -7.30
C PHE A 81 -8.87 -7.02 -8.00
N LYS A 82 -9.06 -7.05 -9.33
CA LYS A 82 -9.24 -5.84 -10.16
C LYS A 82 -8.17 -4.79 -9.86
N ALA A 83 -6.95 -5.26 -9.63
CA ALA A 83 -5.81 -4.43 -9.27
C ALA A 83 -4.70 -4.59 -10.32
N ASP A 84 -3.86 -3.58 -10.45
CA ASP A 84 -2.64 -3.68 -11.22
C ASP A 84 -1.51 -2.87 -10.58
N VAL A 85 -0.31 -3.42 -10.64
CA VAL A 85 0.92 -2.72 -10.27
C VAL A 85 1.56 -2.23 -11.55
N GLN A 86 1.53 -0.92 -11.78
CA GLN A 86 2.28 -0.31 -12.86
C GLN A 86 3.76 -0.32 -12.49
N ILE A 87 4.62 -0.74 -13.41
CA ILE A 87 6.08 -0.71 -13.29
C ILE A 87 6.63 0.19 -14.40
N THR A 88 7.39 1.20 -14.00
CA THR A 88 8.14 2.05 -14.92
C THR A 88 9.63 1.90 -14.67
N TYR A 89 10.42 2.10 -15.73
CA TYR A 89 11.85 1.96 -15.70
C TYR A 89 12.51 3.14 -16.40
N LYS A 90 13.57 3.66 -15.77
CA LYS A 90 14.46 4.67 -16.35
C LYS A 90 15.92 4.27 -16.12
N SER A 91 16.79 4.63 -17.07
CA SER A 91 18.24 4.46 -16.94
C SER A 91 18.86 5.71 -16.33
N VAL A 92 19.61 5.55 -15.24
CA VAL A 92 20.35 6.63 -14.55
C VAL A 92 21.62 7.04 -15.32
N LYS A 93 22.10 6.22 -16.25
CA LYS A 93 23.24 6.52 -17.15
C LYS A 93 24.53 6.96 -16.42
N LYS A 94 24.71 6.53 -15.17
CA LYS A 94 25.81 6.91 -14.26
C LYS A 94 25.90 8.41 -13.98
N ASP A 95 24.79 9.13 -14.13
CA ASP A 95 24.68 10.54 -13.81
C ASP A 95 23.89 10.73 -12.51
N PRO A 96 24.52 11.21 -11.41
CA PRO A 96 23.84 11.50 -10.16
C PRO A 96 22.70 12.51 -10.30
N GLN A 97 22.75 13.40 -11.29
CA GLN A 97 21.69 14.38 -11.52
C GLN A 97 20.41 13.69 -12.03
N PHE A 98 20.54 12.70 -12.92
CA PHE A 98 19.39 11.90 -13.36
C PHE A 98 18.80 11.07 -12.22
N PHE A 99 19.65 10.52 -11.35
CA PHE A 99 19.15 9.82 -10.16
C PHE A 99 18.31 10.74 -9.28
N ALA A 100 18.85 11.92 -8.94
CA ALA A 100 18.13 12.90 -8.12
C ALA A 100 16.82 13.36 -8.78
N GLU A 101 16.84 13.61 -10.09
CA GLU A 101 15.64 13.97 -10.85
C GLU A 101 14.56 12.88 -10.78
N PHE A 102 14.93 11.60 -10.91
CA PHE A 102 13.96 10.51 -10.86
C PHE A 102 13.38 10.27 -9.46
N VAL A 103 14.19 10.48 -8.41
CA VAL A 103 13.72 10.48 -7.02
C VAL A 103 12.73 11.63 -6.81
N ASP A 104 13.07 12.83 -7.25
CA ASP A 104 12.19 14.00 -7.16
C ASP A 104 10.88 13.80 -7.94
N ASP A 105 10.93 13.22 -9.13
CA ASP A 105 9.75 12.88 -9.91
C ASP A 105 8.87 11.83 -9.22
N ALA A 106 9.49 10.82 -8.61
CA ALA A 106 8.77 9.82 -7.81
C ALA A 106 8.04 10.50 -6.65
N HIS A 107 8.72 11.37 -5.89
CA HIS A 107 8.12 12.14 -4.81
C HIS A 107 6.98 13.05 -5.31
N LYS A 108 7.17 13.77 -6.43
CA LYS A 108 6.10 14.60 -7.01
C LYS A 108 4.87 13.77 -7.40
N LEU A 109 5.04 12.58 -7.95
CA LEU A 109 3.93 11.69 -8.30
C LEU A 109 3.20 11.15 -7.07
N ILE A 110 3.96 10.77 -6.04
CA ILE A 110 3.39 10.38 -4.74
C ILE A 110 2.57 11.56 -4.19
N ASN A 111 3.17 12.76 -4.13
CA ASN A 111 2.55 13.99 -3.65
C ASN A 111 1.24 14.36 -4.37
N LYS A 112 1.13 14.11 -5.67
CA LYS A 112 -0.13 14.32 -6.42
C LYS A 112 -1.28 13.44 -5.91
N HIS A 113 -0.97 12.23 -5.43
CA HIS A 113 -1.95 11.32 -4.85
C HIS A 113 -2.23 11.61 -3.35
N MET A 114 -1.37 12.41 -2.69
CA MET A 114 -1.49 12.77 -1.27
C MET A 114 -2.62 13.74 -0.94
N VAL A 115 -3.19 14.44 -1.92
CA VAL A 115 -4.24 15.44 -1.68
C VAL A 115 -5.46 14.86 -0.94
N LYS A 116 -5.66 13.54 -1.02
CA LYS A 116 -6.71 12.80 -0.31
C LYS A 116 -6.19 11.81 0.74
N ALA A 117 -4.88 11.78 0.98
CA ALA A 117 -4.29 10.87 1.95
C ALA A 117 -4.51 11.37 3.38
N THR A 118 -4.84 10.46 4.29
CA THR A 118 -4.93 10.77 5.72
C THR A 118 -3.60 10.61 6.43
N ALA A 119 -2.75 9.70 5.95
CA ALA A 119 -1.40 9.45 6.46
C ALA A 119 -0.50 8.89 5.36
N ILE A 120 0.81 9.04 5.55
CA ILE A 120 1.84 8.51 4.67
C ILE A 120 2.99 7.99 5.51
N GLU A 121 3.37 6.76 5.22
CA GLU A 121 4.55 6.13 5.80
C GLU A 121 5.57 5.87 4.70
N GLU A 122 6.76 6.45 4.85
CA GLU A 122 7.92 6.17 4.01
C GLU A 122 8.85 5.21 4.75
N THR A 123 9.21 4.11 4.10
CA THR A 123 10.18 3.14 4.60
C THR A 123 11.26 2.88 3.56
N VAL A 124 12.52 3.05 3.96
CA VAL A 124 13.66 2.64 3.15
C VAL A 124 14.09 1.23 3.55
N ILE A 125 14.10 0.32 2.58
CA ILE A 125 14.52 -1.07 2.75
C ILE A 125 15.78 -1.35 1.93
N GLN A 126 16.63 -2.22 2.46
CA GLN A 126 17.70 -2.84 1.67
C GLN A 126 17.30 -4.25 1.29
N THR A 127 17.36 -4.55 -0.01
CA THR A 127 17.08 -5.90 -0.50
C THR A 127 18.23 -6.85 -0.14
N PRO A 128 18.01 -8.17 -0.12
CA PRO A 128 19.09 -9.15 0.06
C PRO A 128 20.24 -9.02 -0.96
N SER A 129 19.98 -8.37 -2.11
CA SER A 129 20.99 -8.09 -3.14
C SER A 129 21.74 -6.77 -2.95
N GLY A 130 21.54 -6.07 -1.83
CA GLY A 130 22.21 -4.81 -1.50
C GLY A 130 21.66 -3.58 -2.21
N LYS A 131 20.50 -3.68 -2.87
CA LYS A 131 19.84 -2.53 -3.52
C LYS A 131 18.97 -1.77 -2.52
N THR A 132 18.95 -0.45 -2.64
CA THR A 132 18.06 0.41 -1.85
C THR A 132 16.72 0.54 -2.54
N ALA A 133 15.64 0.31 -1.80
CA ALA A 133 14.29 0.60 -2.23
C ALA A 133 13.59 1.50 -1.21
N ALA A 134 12.80 2.45 -1.68
CA ALA A 134 11.91 3.24 -0.85
C ALA A 134 10.47 2.80 -1.13
N VAL A 135 9.70 2.61 -0.08
CA VAL A 135 8.30 2.17 -0.10
C VAL A 135 7.46 3.24 0.58
N TYR A 136 6.31 3.55 -0.01
CA TYR A 136 5.38 4.56 0.45
C TYR A 136 4.00 3.92 0.61
N GLU A 137 3.49 3.91 1.84
CA GLU A 137 2.14 3.48 2.16
C GLU A 137 1.27 4.71 2.37
N LEU A 138 0.15 4.79 1.64
CA LEU A 138 -0.78 5.91 1.72
C LEU A 138 -2.11 5.41 2.26
N GLU A 139 -2.59 6.04 3.33
CA GLU A 139 -3.91 5.78 3.92
C GLU A 139 -4.96 6.76 3.41
N GLY A 140 -6.24 6.39 3.52
CA GLY A 140 -7.37 7.23 3.06
C GLY A 140 -7.74 6.99 1.59
N GLU A 141 -8.74 7.71 1.08
CA GLU A 141 -9.32 7.52 -0.27
C GLU A 141 -8.39 8.02 -1.38
N VAL A 142 -7.23 7.36 -1.51
CA VAL A 142 -6.18 7.70 -2.45
C VAL A 142 -6.23 6.80 -3.70
N PRO A 143 -5.80 7.31 -4.87
CA PRO A 143 -5.78 6.50 -6.09
C PRO A 143 -4.79 5.32 -6.03
N SER A 144 -3.74 5.42 -5.22
CA SER A 144 -2.71 4.40 -5.04
C SER A 144 -2.23 4.37 -3.59
N GLN A 145 -2.43 3.25 -2.91
CA GLN A 145 -2.13 3.07 -1.49
C GLN A 145 -0.72 2.53 -1.23
N PHE A 146 -0.05 2.05 -2.27
CA PHE A 146 1.29 1.49 -2.16
C PHE A 146 2.12 1.86 -3.39
N GLN A 147 3.20 2.58 -3.16
CA GLN A 147 4.14 3.02 -4.20
C GLN A 147 5.55 2.71 -3.76
N PHE A 148 6.46 2.54 -4.71
CA PHE A 148 7.86 2.27 -4.39
C PHE A 148 8.78 2.67 -5.53
N TYR A 149 10.06 2.81 -5.21
CA TYR A 149 11.12 2.72 -6.21
C TYR A 149 12.29 1.90 -5.68
N ILE A 150 13.08 1.31 -6.58
CA ILE A 150 14.30 0.56 -6.29
C ILE A 150 15.38 0.92 -7.32
N SER A 151 16.61 1.09 -6.84
CA SER A 151 17.73 1.53 -7.68
C SER A 151 19.08 1.02 -7.18
N ASP A 152 20.04 0.91 -8.10
CA ASP A 152 21.48 0.79 -7.79
C ASP A 152 22.22 2.14 -7.81
N SER A 153 21.45 3.25 -7.78
CA SER A 153 21.87 4.66 -7.86
C SER A 153 22.72 5.06 -9.07
N THR A 154 23.08 4.12 -9.94
CA THR A 154 24.07 4.34 -11.00
C THR A 154 23.56 3.99 -12.39
N ARG A 155 22.71 2.97 -12.54
CA ARG A 155 22.24 2.54 -13.86
C ARG A 155 20.75 2.34 -13.93
N HIS A 156 20.14 1.78 -12.90
CA HIS A 156 18.77 1.30 -12.95
C HIS A 156 17.90 2.05 -11.96
N PHE A 157 16.77 2.58 -12.43
CA PHE A 157 15.72 3.14 -11.58
C PHE A 157 14.39 2.53 -11.98
N LEU A 158 13.82 1.72 -11.09
CA LEU A 158 12.52 1.08 -11.29
C LEU A 158 11.54 1.64 -10.27
N ARG A 159 10.38 2.12 -10.73
CA ARG A 159 9.29 2.60 -9.87
C ARG A 159 8.08 1.69 -10.05
N GLY A 160 7.31 1.49 -8.98
CA GLY A 160 5.98 0.90 -9.08
C GLY A 160 4.91 1.62 -8.28
N ALA A 161 3.66 1.44 -8.71
CA ALA A 161 2.48 1.95 -8.02
C ALA A 161 1.31 0.97 -8.17
N LEU A 162 0.69 0.62 -7.04
CA LEU A 162 -0.50 -0.23 -6.97
C LEU A 162 -1.76 0.60 -7.21
N TYR A 163 -2.56 0.19 -8.19
CA TYR A 163 -3.86 0.79 -8.51
C TYR A 163 -4.98 -0.25 -8.40
N PHE A 164 -6.16 0.21 -7.99
CA PHE A 164 -7.41 -0.57 -8.06
C PHE A 164 -8.33 0.03 -9.10
N ARG A 165 -8.87 -0.81 -9.99
CA ARG A 165 -9.75 -0.36 -11.10
C ARG A 165 -11.14 0.08 -10.63
N THR A 166 -11.53 -0.28 -9.42
CA THR A 166 -12.87 0.02 -8.90
C THR A 166 -12.76 1.12 -7.85
N ALA A 167 -13.44 2.24 -8.07
CA ALA A 167 -13.62 3.30 -7.08
C ALA A 167 -14.61 2.85 -6.00
N THR A 168 -14.17 1.98 -5.10
CA THR A 168 -15.04 1.45 -4.02
C THR A 168 -14.30 1.49 -2.70
N LYS A 169 -14.88 2.25 -1.75
CA LYS A 169 -14.54 2.42 -0.34
C LYS A 169 -13.36 1.56 0.16
N ASN A 170 -12.29 2.26 0.51
CA ASN A 170 -11.02 1.78 1.04
C ASN A 170 -11.11 0.60 2.00
N ASP A 171 -12.07 0.64 2.93
CA ASP A 171 -12.10 -0.28 4.06
C ASP A 171 -12.30 -1.74 3.64
N SER A 172 -12.99 -2.02 2.53
CA SER A 172 -13.20 -3.41 2.09
C SER A 172 -12.00 -4.04 1.37
N LEU A 173 -10.98 -3.25 1.02
CA LEU A 173 -9.83 -3.72 0.22
C LEU A 173 -8.60 -4.05 1.06
N ALA A 174 -8.58 -3.69 2.36
CA ALA A 174 -7.40 -3.88 3.23
C ALA A 174 -6.75 -5.28 3.12
N PRO A 175 -7.49 -6.40 3.18
CA PRO A 175 -6.89 -7.73 3.05
C PRO A 175 -6.23 -7.97 1.68
N ILE A 176 -6.78 -7.40 0.61
CA ILE A 176 -6.26 -7.51 -0.75
C ILE A 176 -5.02 -6.63 -0.91
N ILE A 177 -5.04 -5.43 -0.35
CA ILE A 177 -3.91 -4.51 -0.35
C ILE A 177 -2.73 -5.18 0.35
N ASP A 178 -2.94 -5.71 1.55
CA ASP A 178 -1.89 -6.39 2.32
C ASP A 178 -1.36 -7.64 1.61
N TYR A 179 -2.23 -8.36 0.90
CA TYR A 179 -1.83 -9.47 0.05
C TYR A 179 -0.87 -9.01 -1.07
N ILE A 180 -1.26 -8.00 -1.85
CA ILE A 180 -0.45 -7.52 -2.97
C ILE A 180 0.81 -6.80 -2.48
N LYS A 181 0.76 -6.11 -1.33
CA LYS A 181 1.95 -5.53 -0.67
C LYS A 181 3.03 -6.59 -0.44
N LYS A 182 2.65 -7.76 0.10
CA LYS A 182 3.59 -8.88 0.32
C LYS A 182 4.19 -9.36 -1.01
N ASP A 183 3.38 -9.45 -2.06
CA ASP A 183 3.86 -9.82 -3.39
C ASP A 183 4.83 -8.77 -3.97
N ILE A 184 4.61 -7.47 -3.70
CA ILE A 184 5.52 -6.40 -4.11
C ILE A 184 6.83 -6.44 -3.30
N ILE A 185 6.78 -6.70 -1.99
CA ILE A 185 7.99 -6.86 -1.18
C ILE A 185 8.82 -8.06 -1.68
N HIS A 186 8.16 -9.16 -2.05
CA HIS A 186 8.84 -10.30 -2.69
C HIS A 186 9.49 -9.91 -4.02
N LEU A 187 8.77 -9.16 -4.86
CA LEU A 187 9.30 -8.60 -6.11
C LEU A 187 10.56 -7.76 -5.86
N LEU A 188 10.53 -6.85 -4.88
CA LEU A 188 11.68 -6.01 -4.52
C LEU A 188 12.87 -6.86 -4.08
N ASN A 189 12.65 -7.84 -3.21
CA ASN A 189 13.72 -8.72 -2.70
C ASN A 189 14.34 -9.61 -3.79
N THR A 190 13.54 -9.99 -4.78
CA THR A 190 13.99 -10.81 -5.93
C THR A 190 14.46 -9.97 -7.12
N THR A 191 14.37 -8.65 -7.05
CA THR A 191 14.83 -7.77 -8.13
C THR A 191 16.32 -7.91 -8.37
N ARG A 192 16.70 -8.07 -9.63
CA ARG A 192 18.08 -8.13 -10.15
C ARG A 192 18.18 -7.31 -11.42
N TRP A 193 19.36 -6.77 -11.70
CA TRP A 193 19.62 -6.03 -12.93
C TRP A 193 20.25 -6.89 -14.00
N SER A 194 19.98 -6.58 -15.27
CA SER A 194 20.64 -7.27 -16.38
C SER A 194 22.15 -7.00 -16.36
N GLY A 195 22.94 -8.06 -16.39
CA GLY A 195 24.40 -8.00 -16.26
C GLY A 195 24.93 -8.26 -14.85
N GLU A 196 24.07 -8.44 -13.84
CA GLU A 196 24.49 -9.00 -12.55
C GLU A 196 24.69 -10.52 -12.67
N SER A 197 25.81 -11.05 -12.17
CA SER A 197 26.03 -12.50 -12.09
C SER A 197 24.99 -13.14 -11.15
N ARG A 198 24.40 -14.25 -11.59
CA ARG A 198 23.45 -15.04 -10.78
C ARG A 198 24.08 -15.58 -9.51
#